data_AF-A0A813A2S2-F1
#
_entry.id   AF-A0A813A2S2-F1
#
_cell.length_a   1.000
_cell.length_b   1.000
_cell.length_c   1.000
_cell.angle_alpha   90.00
_cell.angle_beta   90.00
_cell.angle_gamma   90.00
#
_symmetry.space_group_name_H-M   'P 1'
#
loop_
_entity.id
_entity.type
_entity.pdbx_description
1 polymer ?
#
loop_
_entity_poly.entity_id
_entity_poly.type
_entity_poly.pdbx_seq_one_letter_code
_entity_poly.pdbx_strand_id
1 'polypeptide(L)'
;MASIPTIFATEWADARLAIRLTMLNTSWQRVMVEWLEVQTSVDLRNACDAELTSVSRLCPKLESLDISDSEALTSSAVVDALRRCPNLKTLIAWGSNPAQTLRGWRAIQEAKPDLAVVGRQARLVIRVRAPNLGWDREVRFDVREGLPLGKLMETWCSRFGISSSQVRFLSDGERISPSDTCASLGLKDGDELDAVLEQMNIGQWQALDVPEASMTQLDRLLHGKLEPHQVAKETVLSIARSVLAPAASPRLQTMNSVQGEVALPWKSCKVLDRDQCKKLVEWTESSFERGQDVHDFQLRLTAAQLDQLTCDNTSRTLTACAESVLNGQEVAPPYFILRRHAASDRQRLRIPFHRDYSLAVVNVSLNSEYTGGKLMFVDGARLICPERKPGCATAHNQTAIHGVSSITAGVRYNLLAAFDSAE
;
A
#
# COMPACT_ATOMS: atom_id res chain seq x y z
N MET A 1 -23.84 -63.81 -17.47
CA MET A 1 -22.77 -62.80 -17.61
C MET A 1 -22.79 -62.32 -19.05
N ALA A 2 -23.44 -61.19 -19.33
CA ALA A 2 -23.30 -60.56 -20.64
C ALA A 2 -21.98 -59.82 -20.61
N SER A 3 -21.03 -60.25 -21.45
CA SER A 3 -19.73 -59.61 -21.60
C SER A 3 -19.94 -58.14 -21.98
N ILE A 4 -19.30 -57.21 -21.26
CA ILE A 4 -19.26 -55.80 -21.63
C ILE A 4 -18.71 -55.72 -23.06
N PRO A 5 -19.46 -55.22 -24.05
CA PRO A 5 -19.00 -55.17 -25.42
C PRO A 5 -17.73 -54.33 -25.52
N THR A 6 -16.73 -54.87 -26.22
CA THR A 6 -15.41 -54.25 -26.47
C THR A 6 -15.48 -52.89 -27.20
N ILE A 7 -16.67 -52.50 -27.65
CA ILE A 7 -16.97 -51.22 -28.33
C ILE A 7 -16.87 -49.99 -27.40
N PHE A 8 -16.83 -50.16 -26.08
CA PHE A 8 -16.90 -49.04 -25.13
C PHE A 8 -15.58 -48.66 -24.45
N ALA A 9 -14.44 -49.22 -24.90
CA ALA A 9 -13.14 -49.07 -24.24
C ALA A 9 -12.52 -47.65 -24.33
N THR A 10 -13.08 -46.72 -25.10
CA THR A 10 -12.48 -45.39 -25.32
C THR A 10 -13.42 -44.20 -25.14
N GLU A 11 -14.73 -44.38 -24.98
CA GLU A 11 -15.70 -43.24 -24.97
C GLU A 11 -16.33 -42.93 -23.59
N TRP A 12 -16.06 -43.73 -22.55
CA TRP A 12 -16.74 -43.59 -21.24
C TRP A 12 -15.81 -43.18 -20.10
N ALA A 13 -14.78 -42.36 -20.39
CA ALA A 13 -13.95 -41.75 -19.34
C ALA A 13 -14.69 -40.66 -18.53
N ASP A 14 -15.96 -40.37 -18.85
CA ASP A 14 -16.76 -39.33 -18.22
C ASP A 14 -17.71 -39.93 -17.16
N ALA A 15 -17.28 -39.88 -15.90
CA ALA A 15 -18.09 -40.30 -14.76
C ALA A 15 -19.43 -39.54 -14.66
N ARG A 16 -19.53 -38.31 -15.17
CA ARG A 16 -20.79 -37.54 -15.15
C ARG A 16 -21.83 -38.16 -16.06
N LEU A 17 -21.42 -38.60 -17.25
CA LEU A 17 -22.31 -39.28 -18.19
C LEU A 17 -22.79 -40.61 -17.61
N ALA A 18 -21.87 -41.41 -17.04
CA ALA A 18 -22.21 -42.67 -16.37
C ALA A 18 -23.23 -42.45 -15.24
N ILE A 19 -23.01 -41.44 -14.37
CA ILE A 19 -23.94 -41.07 -13.30
C ILE A 19 -25.31 -40.71 -13.85
N ARG A 20 -25.39 -39.83 -14.87
CA ARG A 20 -26.69 -39.46 -15.46
C ARG A 20 -27.44 -40.68 -15.98
N LEU A 21 -26.74 -41.61 -16.60
CA LEU A 21 -27.34 -42.83 -17.14
C LEU A 21 -27.78 -43.82 -16.06
N THR A 22 -27.19 -43.79 -14.86
CA THR A 22 -27.74 -44.54 -13.71
C THR A 22 -29.10 -44.00 -13.25
N MET A 23 -29.40 -42.72 -13.53
CA MET A 23 -30.68 -42.09 -13.15
C MET A 23 -31.78 -42.30 -14.19
N LEU A 24 -31.40 -42.60 -15.43
CA LEU A 24 -32.33 -42.96 -16.49
C LEU A 24 -32.61 -44.46 -16.36
N ASN A 25 -33.81 -44.82 -15.88
CA ASN A 25 -34.29 -46.20 -15.69
C ASN A 25 -34.28 -47.00 -17.01
N THR A 26 -33.09 -47.41 -17.44
CA THR A 26 -32.76 -47.98 -18.75
C THR A 26 -32.01 -49.29 -18.53
N SER A 27 -31.93 -50.11 -19.57
CA SER A 27 -31.12 -51.35 -19.55
C SER A 27 -29.64 -51.12 -19.24
N TRP A 28 -29.15 -49.89 -19.37
CA TRP A 28 -27.77 -49.49 -19.09
C TRP A 28 -27.51 -49.17 -17.63
N GLN A 29 -28.53 -48.96 -16.80
CA GLN A 29 -28.38 -48.56 -15.40
C GLN A 29 -27.43 -49.50 -14.64
N ARG A 30 -27.66 -50.81 -14.73
CA ARG A 30 -26.85 -51.81 -14.04
C ARG A 30 -25.39 -51.80 -14.53
N VAL A 31 -25.19 -51.70 -15.85
CA VAL A 31 -23.86 -51.69 -16.46
C VAL A 31 -23.06 -50.47 -15.99
N MET A 32 -23.72 -49.31 -15.88
CA MET A 32 -23.07 -48.08 -15.41
C MET A 32 -22.74 -48.12 -13.92
N VAL A 33 -23.60 -48.71 -13.09
CA VAL A 33 -23.29 -48.92 -11.67
C VAL A 33 -22.09 -49.85 -11.51
N GLU A 34 -22.09 -51.02 -12.18
CA GLU A 34 -20.97 -51.97 -12.13
C GLU A 34 -19.66 -51.34 -12.64
N TRP A 35 -19.73 -50.45 -13.64
CA TRP A 35 -18.59 -49.68 -14.13
C TRP A 35 -18.08 -48.66 -13.10
N LEU A 36 -18.97 -47.91 -12.45
CA LEU A 36 -18.61 -46.93 -11.41
C LEU A 36 -18.00 -47.61 -10.16
N GLU A 37 -18.51 -48.79 -9.80
CA GLU A 37 -18.05 -49.53 -8.61
C GLU A 37 -16.57 -49.95 -8.65
N VAL A 38 -16.02 -50.09 -9.86
CA VAL A 38 -14.62 -50.49 -10.07
C VAL A 38 -13.68 -49.30 -10.31
N GLN A 39 -14.19 -48.06 -10.40
CA GLN A 39 -13.34 -46.90 -10.66
C GLN A 39 -12.45 -46.58 -9.46
N THR A 40 -11.16 -46.41 -9.74
CA THR A 40 -10.14 -46.00 -8.78
C THR A 40 -9.77 -44.52 -8.94
N SER A 41 -10.12 -43.89 -10.06
CA SER A 41 -9.90 -42.46 -10.30
C SER A 41 -11.09 -41.84 -11.03
N VAL A 42 -11.50 -40.64 -10.63
CA VAL A 42 -12.59 -39.89 -11.26
C VAL A 42 -12.19 -38.43 -11.45
N ASP A 43 -12.38 -37.90 -12.66
CA ASP A 43 -12.32 -36.45 -12.95
C ASP A 43 -13.72 -35.86 -12.76
N LEU A 44 -13.84 -34.91 -11.83
CA LEU A 44 -15.07 -34.18 -11.55
C LEU A 44 -14.82 -32.66 -11.52
N ARG A 45 -13.94 -32.13 -12.37
CA ARG A 45 -13.68 -30.69 -12.46
C ARG A 45 -14.96 -29.90 -12.73
N ASN A 46 -15.11 -28.71 -12.16
CA ASN A 46 -16.33 -27.86 -12.22
C ASN A 46 -17.61 -28.56 -11.68
N ALA A 47 -17.51 -29.29 -10.57
CA ALA A 47 -18.63 -30.03 -10.00
C ALA A 47 -19.52 -29.20 -9.07
N CYS A 48 -20.73 -29.70 -8.86
CA CYS A 48 -21.61 -29.33 -7.75
C CYS A 48 -21.78 -30.47 -6.73
N ASP A 49 -22.36 -30.16 -5.57
CA ASP A 49 -22.53 -31.10 -4.46
C ASP A 49 -23.28 -32.37 -4.85
N ALA A 50 -24.28 -32.26 -5.73
CA ALA A 50 -25.08 -33.40 -6.19
C ALA A 50 -24.26 -34.38 -7.03
N GLU A 51 -23.34 -33.87 -7.86
CA GLU A 51 -22.46 -34.68 -8.68
C GLU A 51 -21.44 -35.43 -7.81
N LEU A 52 -20.81 -34.73 -6.86
CA LEU A 52 -19.87 -35.33 -5.92
C LEU A 52 -20.54 -36.36 -4.99
N THR A 53 -21.76 -36.09 -4.55
CA THR A 53 -22.56 -37.03 -3.76
C THR A 53 -22.86 -38.30 -4.55
N SER A 54 -23.12 -38.17 -5.86
CA SER A 54 -23.38 -39.31 -6.73
C SER A 54 -22.11 -40.16 -6.95
N VAL A 55 -20.98 -39.52 -7.26
CA VAL A 55 -19.67 -40.19 -7.39
C VAL A 55 -19.33 -40.94 -6.11
N SER A 56 -19.39 -40.27 -4.96
CA SER A 56 -18.98 -40.86 -3.68
C SER A 56 -19.87 -42.00 -3.21
N ARG A 57 -21.13 -42.07 -3.67
CA ARG A 57 -22.02 -43.21 -3.43
C ARG A 57 -21.75 -44.39 -4.33
N LEU A 58 -21.37 -44.13 -5.59
CA LEU A 58 -21.27 -45.16 -6.63
C LEU A 58 -19.84 -45.68 -6.83
N CYS A 59 -18.82 -44.98 -6.30
CA CYS A 59 -17.40 -45.33 -6.48
C CYS A 59 -16.74 -45.66 -5.11
N PRO A 60 -17.03 -46.81 -4.48
CA PRO A 60 -16.47 -47.18 -3.17
C PRO A 60 -14.95 -47.50 -3.21
N LYS A 61 -14.40 -47.81 -4.39
CA LYS A 61 -12.98 -48.14 -4.59
C LYS A 61 -12.13 -46.93 -5.00
N LEU A 62 -12.69 -45.72 -4.94
CA LEU A 62 -12.01 -44.51 -5.39
C LEU A 62 -10.75 -44.23 -4.58
N GLU A 63 -9.62 -44.08 -5.27
CA GLU A 63 -8.31 -43.74 -4.72
C GLU A 63 -7.87 -42.30 -5.07
N SER A 64 -8.32 -41.78 -6.21
CA SER A 64 -8.03 -40.42 -6.69
C SER A 64 -9.30 -39.69 -7.16
N LEU A 65 -9.43 -38.43 -6.81
CA LEU A 65 -10.57 -37.60 -7.23
C LEU A 65 -10.10 -36.20 -7.60
N ASP A 66 -10.49 -35.72 -8.78
CA ASP A 66 -10.28 -34.34 -9.20
C ASP A 66 -11.54 -33.50 -8.98
N ILE A 67 -11.42 -32.43 -8.20
CA ILE A 67 -12.48 -31.43 -7.94
C ILE A 67 -12.06 -30.03 -8.38
N SER A 68 -11.07 -29.89 -9.26
CA SER A 68 -10.53 -28.59 -9.66
C SER A 68 -11.63 -27.69 -10.24
N ASP A 69 -11.50 -26.38 -10.03
CA ASP A 69 -12.45 -25.35 -10.50
C ASP A 69 -13.91 -25.54 -10.06
N SER A 70 -14.15 -26.31 -9.00
CA SER A 70 -15.50 -26.59 -8.49
C SER A 70 -15.98 -25.56 -7.46
N GLU A 71 -16.25 -24.33 -7.90
CA GLU A 71 -16.70 -23.22 -7.03
C GLU A 71 -18.06 -23.48 -6.37
N ALA A 72 -18.90 -24.29 -7.01
CA ALA A 72 -20.23 -24.66 -6.51
C ALA A 72 -20.18 -25.77 -5.44
N LEU A 73 -19.03 -26.38 -5.20
CA LEU A 73 -18.89 -27.38 -4.14
C LEU A 73 -18.83 -26.73 -2.76
N THR A 74 -19.41 -27.41 -1.77
CA THR A 74 -19.30 -27.05 -0.36
C THR A 74 -18.24 -27.91 0.34
N SER A 75 -17.61 -27.35 1.39
CA SER A 75 -16.69 -28.12 2.23
C SER A 75 -17.34 -29.34 2.88
N SER A 76 -18.64 -29.26 3.18
CA SER A 76 -19.43 -30.38 3.71
C SER A 76 -19.55 -31.53 2.73
N ALA A 77 -19.85 -31.25 1.46
CA ALA A 77 -19.95 -32.29 0.43
C ALA A 77 -18.62 -33.01 0.20
N VAL A 78 -17.51 -32.27 0.24
CA VAL A 78 -16.16 -32.87 0.17
C VAL A 78 -15.92 -33.80 1.36
N VAL A 79 -16.20 -33.35 2.59
CA VAL A 79 -16.03 -34.17 3.80
C VAL A 79 -16.90 -35.43 3.76
N ASP A 80 -18.16 -35.32 3.31
CA ASP A 80 -19.03 -36.47 3.17
C ASP A 80 -18.56 -37.46 2.10
N ALA A 81 -17.96 -36.97 1.00
CA ALA A 81 -17.33 -37.82 0.01
C ALA A 81 -16.12 -38.56 0.60
N LEU A 82 -15.27 -37.89 1.39
CA LEU A 82 -14.12 -38.53 2.06
C LEU A 82 -14.55 -39.65 3.01
N ARG A 83 -15.70 -39.49 3.69
CA ARG A 83 -16.26 -40.52 4.58
C ARG A 83 -16.81 -41.72 3.80
N ARG A 84 -17.40 -41.49 2.61
CA ARG A 84 -17.98 -42.54 1.76
C ARG A 84 -16.94 -43.30 0.93
N CYS A 85 -15.80 -42.66 0.63
CA CYS A 85 -14.68 -43.24 -0.12
C CYS A 85 -13.46 -43.45 0.80
N PRO A 86 -13.45 -44.49 1.66
CA PRO A 86 -12.39 -44.70 2.65
C PRO A 86 -11.02 -44.99 2.02
N ASN A 87 -10.96 -45.41 0.76
CA ASN A 87 -9.72 -45.68 0.03
C ASN A 87 -9.13 -44.44 -0.67
N LEU A 88 -9.79 -43.27 -0.60
CA LEU A 88 -9.32 -42.08 -1.29
C LEU A 88 -7.97 -41.62 -0.71
N LYS A 89 -6.90 -41.67 -1.51
CA LYS A 89 -5.54 -41.29 -1.14
C LYS A 89 -5.17 -39.92 -1.69
N THR A 90 -5.71 -39.55 -2.85
CA THR A 90 -5.36 -38.33 -3.55
C THR A 90 -6.59 -37.49 -3.85
N LEU A 91 -6.53 -36.20 -3.53
CA LEU A 91 -7.50 -35.20 -3.97
C LEU A 91 -6.78 -34.15 -4.81
N ILE A 92 -7.15 -34.04 -6.08
CA ILE A 92 -6.64 -33.01 -7.00
C ILE A 92 -7.60 -31.82 -6.93
N ALA A 93 -7.07 -30.65 -6.60
CA ALA A 93 -7.89 -29.49 -6.26
C ALA A 93 -7.25 -28.19 -6.76
N TRP A 94 -6.97 -28.08 -8.06
CA TRP A 94 -6.50 -26.84 -8.67
C TRP A 94 -7.61 -25.79 -8.78
N GLY A 95 -7.22 -24.54 -9.01
CA GLY A 95 -8.16 -23.44 -9.25
C GLY A 95 -9.10 -23.17 -8.06
N SER A 96 -10.27 -22.60 -8.31
CA SER A 96 -11.21 -22.21 -7.25
C SER A 96 -12.06 -23.40 -6.77
N ASN A 97 -11.87 -23.84 -5.52
CA ASN A 97 -12.65 -24.94 -4.92
C ASN A 97 -12.55 -24.90 -3.37
N PRO A 98 -13.32 -25.74 -2.65
CA PRO A 98 -13.33 -25.74 -1.18
C PRO A 98 -11.99 -26.00 -0.50
N ALA A 99 -11.10 -26.80 -1.11
CA ALA A 99 -9.80 -27.14 -0.53
C ALA A 99 -8.83 -25.94 -0.50
N GLN A 100 -9.09 -24.90 -1.30
CA GLN A 100 -8.31 -23.64 -1.28
C GLN A 100 -8.72 -22.70 -0.14
N THR A 101 -9.87 -22.94 0.49
CA THR A 101 -10.34 -22.13 1.62
C THR A 101 -9.76 -22.66 2.93
N LEU A 102 -9.49 -21.76 3.89
CA LEU A 102 -8.98 -22.18 5.20
C LEU A 102 -9.95 -23.13 5.93
N ARG A 103 -11.26 -22.84 5.84
CA ARG A 103 -12.31 -23.66 6.44
C ARG A 103 -12.39 -25.04 5.80
N GLY A 104 -12.43 -25.10 4.47
CA GLY A 104 -12.51 -26.37 3.76
C GLY A 104 -11.25 -27.21 3.93
N TRP A 105 -10.07 -26.59 3.87
CA TRP A 105 -8.81 -27.28 4.14
C TRP A 105 -8.78 -27.93 5.53
N ARG A 106 -9.13 -27.20 6.59
CA ARG A 106 -9.19 -27.75 7.96
C ARG A 106 -10.16 -28.92 8.05
N ALA A 107 -11.35 -28.80 7.44
CA ALA A 107 -12.35 -29.85 7.45
C ALA A 107 -11.87 -31.12 6.71
N ILE A 108 -11.15 -30.96 5.59
CA ILE A 108 -10.53 -32.07 4.85
C ILE A 108 -9.48 -32.76 5.71
N GLN A 109 -8.58 -32.01 6.35
CA GLN A 109 -7.54 -32.56 7.23
C GLN A 109 -8.13 -33.28 8.43
N GLU A 110 -9.19 -32.73 9.05
CA GLU A 110 -9.88 -33.37 10.17
C GLU A 110 -10.58 -34.67 9.73
N ALA A 111 -11.21 -34.67 8.55
CA ALA A 111 -11.88 -35.84 8.02
C ALA A 111 -10.91 -36.94 7.57
N LYS A 112 -9.75 -36.57 7.02
CA LYS A 112 -8.74 -37.50 6.51
C LYS A 112 -7.32 -36.91 6.55
N PRO A 113 -6.59 -37.07 7.68
CA PRO A 113 -5.26 -36.48 7.87
C PRO A 113 -4.21 -36.94 6.84
N ASP A 114 -4.28 -38.20 6.41
CA ASP A 114 -3.31 -38.82 5.50
C ASP A 114 -3.62 -38.59 4.00
N LEU A 115 -4.63 -37.77 3.68
CA LEU A 115 -5.01 -37.49 2.30
C LEU A 115 -3.98 -36.58 1.62
N ALA A 116 -3.38 -37.05 0.53
CA ALA A 116 -2.54 -36.23 -0.32
C ALA A 116 -3.40 -35.26 -1.12
N VAL A 117 -3.24 -33.95 -0.89
CA VAL A 117 -3.96 -32.92 -1.64
C VAL A 117 -3.01 -32.21 -2.61
N VAL A 118 -3.28 -32.38 -3.90
CA VAL A 118 -2.50 -31.81 -5.01
C VAL A 118 -3.19 -30.54 -5.49
N GLY A 119 -2.41 -29.50 -5.79
CA GLY A 119 -2.92 -28.24 -6.32
C GLY A 119 -3.41 -27.23 -5.28
N ARG A 120 -3.31 -27.54 -3.97
CA ARG A 120 -3.55 -26.57 -2.90
C ARG A 120 -2.47 -25.48 -2.93
N GLN A 121 -2.87 -24.22 -3.07
CA GLN A 121 -1.94 -23.11 -2.95
C GLN A 121 -1.54 -22.93 -1.49
N ALA A 122 -0.24 -22.75 -1.22
CA ALA A 122 0.23 -22.42 0.11
C ALA A 122 -0.43 -21.10 0.57
N ARG A 123 -0.75 -21.04 1.86
CA ARG A 123 -1.23 -19.82 2.51
C ARG A 123 -0.10 -19.35 3.42
N LEU A 124 0.21 -18.07 3.34
CA LEU A 124 1.29 -17.44 4.06
C LEU A 124 0.71 -16.32 4.93
N VAL A 125 1.17 -16.24 6.17
CA VAL A 125 0.93 -15.12 7.05
C VAL A 125 1.98 -14.05 6.78
N ILE A 126 1.61 -12.99 6.08
CA ILE A 126 2.48 -11.85 5.81
C ILE A 126 2.21 -10.74 6.82
N ARG A 127 3.28 -10.17 7.37
CA ARG A 127 3.24 -9.10 8.37
C ARG A 127 3.51 -7.77 7.69
N VAL A 128 2.59 -6.82 7.78
CA VAL A 128 2.81 -5.47 7.26
C VAL A 128 3.09 -4.53 8.41
N ARG A 129 4.25 -3.87 8.37
CA ARG A 129 4.67 -2.84 9.33
C ARG A 129 4.65 -1.46 8.70
N ALA A 130 4.53 -0.43 9.53
CA ALA A 130 4.66 0.96 9.09
C ALA A 130 5.69 1.69 9.94
N PRO A 131 6.99 1.43 9.72
CA PRO A 131 8.06 1.93 10.58
C PRO A 131 8.05 3.47 10.68
N ASN A 132 7.70 4.16 9.59
CA ASN A 132 7.76 5.62 9.50
C ASN A 132 6.48 6.34 9.93
N LEU A 133 5.46 5.60 10.38
CA LEU A 133 4.21 6.19 10.87
C LEU A 133 4.20 6.45 12.39
N GLY A 134 5.23 6.01 13.11
CA GLY A 134 5.23 6.00 14.58
C GLY A 134 4.15 5.07 15.13
N TRP A 135 3.71 4.10 14.32
CA TRP A 135 2.67 3.13 14.67
C TRP A 135 3.35 1.82 14.98
N ASP A 136 3.43 1.46 16.26
CA ASP A 136 3.97 0.18 16.72
C ASP A 136 3.00 -0.99 16.45
N ARG A 137 2.24 -0.95 15.34
CA ARG A 137 1.21 -1.94 15.04
C ARG A 137 1.50 -2.66 13.73
N GLU A 138 2.01 -3.87 13.87
CA GLU A 138 2.05 -4.89 12.84
C GLU A 138 0.62 -5.37 12.50
N VAL A 139 0.30 -5.44 11.21
CA VAL A 139 -0.96 -6.04 10.72
C VAL A 139 -0.64 -7.34 10.00
N ARG A 140 -1.28 -8.43 10.41
CA ARG A 140 -1.10 -9.75 9.80
C ARG A 140 -2.16 -10.01 8.75
N PHE A 141 -1.74 -10.50 7.59
CA PHE A 141 -2.61 -10.93 6.51
C PHE A 141 -2.35 -12.39 6.19
N ASP A 142 -3.43 -13.16 6.04
CA ASP A 142 -3.36 -14.52 5.54
C ASP A 142 -3.65 -14.47 4.02
N VAL A 143 -2.61 -14.62 3.21
CA VAL A 143 -2.65 -14.53 1.75
C VAL A 143 -2.30 -15.86 1.09
N ARG A 144 -2.81 -16.09 -0.12
CA ARG A 144 -2.39 -17.24 -0.95
C ARG A 144 -1.13 -16.87 -1.70
N GLU A 145 -0.19 -17.80 -1.77
CA GLU A 145 1.15 -17.55 -2.31
C GLU A 145 1.13 -17.02 -3.76
N GLY A 146 0.25 -17.56 -4.61
CA GLY A 146 0.13 -17.20 -6.02
C GLY A 146 -0.90 -16.12 -6.35
N LEU A 147 -1.46 -15.43 -5.35
CA LEU A 147 -2.43 -14.35 -5.60
C LEU A 147 -1.79 -12.96 -5.56
N PRO A 148 -2.29 -12.00 -6.37
CA PRO A 148 -1.84 -10.62 -6.33
C PRO A 148 -2.03 -9.99 -4.95
N LEU A 149 -1.02 -9.25 -4.49
CA LEU A 149 -0.99 -8.57 -3.20
C LEU A 149 -1.83 -7.29 -3.17
N GLY A 150 -2.37 -6.82 -4.30
CA GLY A 150 -3.16 -5.59 -4.37
C GLY A 150 -4.31 -5.52 -3.35
N LYS A 151 -5.02 -6.63 -3.13
CA LYS A 151 -6.11 -6.68 -2.13
C LYS A 151 -5.60 -6.52 -0.69
N LEU A 152 -4.42 -7.07 -0.37
CA LEU A 152 -3.77 -6.85 0.92
C LEU A 152 -3.44 -5.38 1.10
N MET A 153 -2.87 -4.74 0.08
CA MET A 153 -2.51 -3.32 0.09
C MET A 153 -3.73 -2.43 0.31
N GLU A 154 -4.80 -2.63 -0.47
CA GLU A 154 -6.07 -1.89 -0.34
C GLU A 154 -6.71 -2.06 1.05
N THR A 155 -6.72 -3.29 1.56
CA THR A 155 -7.27 -3.59 2.90
C THR A 155 -6.44 -2.89 3.99
N TRP A 156 -5.11 -2.91 3.86
CA TRP A 156 -4.23 -2.22 4.79
C TRP A 156 -4.48 -0.70 4.76
N CYS A 157 -4.48 -0.09 3.59
CA CYS A 157 -4.72 1.34 3.39
C CYS A 157 -6.08 1.79 3.96
N SER A 158 -7.14 1.03 3.65
CA SER A 158 -8.50 1.30 4.14
C SER A 158 -8.60 1.26 5.66
N ARG A 159 -7.91 0.30 6.31
CA ARG A 159 -7.89 0.17 7.78
C ARG A 159 -7.34 1.41 8.48
N PHE A 160 -6.49 2.16 7.79
CA PHE A 160 -5.83 3.34 8.34
C PHE A 160 -6.34 4.66 7.77
N GLY A 161 -7.33 4.62 6.87
CA GLY A 161 -7.87 5.82 6.23
C GLY A 161 -6.86 6.53 5.32
N ILE A 162 -5.90 5.78 4.75
CA ILE A 162 -4.85 6.29 3.88
C ILE A 162 -5.18 5.86 2.44
N SER A 163 -4.98 6.74 1.46
CA SER A 163 -5.12 6.37 0.05
C SER A 163 -4.00 5.43 -0.39
N SER A 164 -4.27 4.46 -1.27
CA SER A 164 -3.23 3.59 -1.84
C SER A 164 -2.14 4.37 -2.60
N SER A 165 -2.47 5.55 -3.13
CA SER A 165 -1.51 6.48 -3.75
C SER A 165 -0.58 7.19 -2.76
N GLN A 166 -0.85 7.08 -1.45
CA GLN A 166 -0.07 7.67 -0.37
C GLN A 166 0.76 6.63 0.37
N VAL A 167 0.89 5.40 -0.14
CA VAL A 167 1.63 4.32 0.51
C VAL A 167 2.41 3.54 -0.54
N ARG A 168 3.71 3.35 -0.29
CA ARG A 168 4.51 2.36 -1.00
C ARG A 168 4.69 1.15 -0.10
N PHE A 169 4.45 -0.02 -0.67
CA PHE A 169 4.76 -1.29 -0.04
C PHE A 169 6.13 -1.73 -0.53
N LEU A 170 6.99 -2.12 0.40
CA LEU A 170 8.35 -2.56 0.14
C LEU A 170 8.56 -3.98 0.64
N SER A 171 9.31 -4.77 -0.12
CA SER A 171 9.86 -6.08 0.28
C SER A 171 11.38 -5.96 0.20
N ASP A 172 12.08 -6.21 1.31
CA ASP A 172 13.54 -6.03 1.40
C ASP A 172 14.04 -4.66 0.88
N GLY A 173 13.22 -3.61 1.06
CA GLY A 173 13.51 -2.26 0.59
C GLY A 173 13.10 -1.96 -0.86
N GLU A 174 12.76 -2.97 -1.65
CA GLU A 174 12.34 -2.83 -3.05
C GLU A 174 10.82 -2.64 -3.17
N ARG A 175 10.40 -1.76 -4.09
CA ARG A 175 8.98 -1.47 -4.30
C ARG A 175 8.27 -2.65 -4.94
N ILE A 176 7.14 -3.04 -4.34
CA ILE A 176 6.27 -4.08 -4.89
C ILE A 176 5.02 -3.49 -5.57
N SER A 177 4.60 -4.12 -6.65
CA SER A 177 3.41 -3.82 -7.45
C SER A 177 2.17 -4.54 -6.91
N PRO A 178 0.96 -3.99 -7.06
CA PRO A 178 -0.29 -4.70 -6.73
C PRO A 178 -0.47 -6.04 -7.47
N SER A 179 0.17 -6.21 -8.62
CA SER A 179 0.17 -7.45 -9.41
C SER A 179 1.11 -8.53 -8.87
N ASP A 180 2.06 -8.15 -8.01
CA ASP A 180 3.04 -9.10 -7.47
C ASP A 180 2.36 -10.09 -6.53
N THR A 181 2.94 -11.28 -6.46
CA THR A 181 2.48 -12.40 -5.64
C THR A 181 3.56 -12.75 -4.62
N CYS A 182 3.22 -13.48 -3.55
CA CYS A 182 4.25 -13.96 -2.63
C CYS A 182 5.25 -14.88 -3.35
N ALA A 183 4.77 -15.72 -4.27
CA ALA A 183 5.62 -16.58 -5.08
C ALA A 183 6.64 -15.79 -5.91
N SER A 184 6.18 -14.74 -6.61
CA SER A 184 7.06 -13.93 -7.46
C SER A 184 8.07 -13.11 -6.67
N LEU A 185 7.75 -12.77 -5.43
CA LEU A 185 8.63 -12.03 -4.51
C LEU A 185 9.48 -12.95 -3.62
N GLY A 186 9.26 -14.26 -3.64
CA GLY A 186 9.98 -15.22 -2.79
C GLY A 186 9.62 -15.15 -1.30
N LEU A 187 8.47 -14.56 -0.95
CA LEU A 187 8.00 -14.40 0.42
C LEU A 187 7.60 -15.74 1.05
N LYS A 188 7.94 -15.91 2.33
CA LYS A 188 7.66 -17.08 3.16
C LYS A 188 6.68 -16.75 4.28
N ASP A 189 6.20 -17.80 4.95
CA ASP A 189 5.30 -17.66 6.10
C ASP A 189 6.00 -16.89 7.23
N GLY A 190 5.37 -15.80 7.68
CA GLY A 190 5.93 -14.91 8.68
C GLY A 190 6.79 -13.78 8.13
N ASP A 191 7.03 -13.68 6.82
CA ASP A 191 7.81 -12.58 6.25
C ASP A 191 7.12 -11.23 6.40
N GLU A 192 7.92 -10.16 6.30
CA GLU A 192 7.52 -8.79 6.58
C GLU A 192 7.50 -7.93 5.31
N LEU A 193 6.52 -7.04 5.21
CA LEU A 193 6.45 -5.97 4.21
C LEU A 193 6.38 -4.62 4.93
N ASP A 194 7.08 -3.63 4.39
CA ASP A 194 7.02 -2.26 4.91
C ASP A 194 6.02 -1.43 4.12
N ALA A 195 5.00 -0.91 4.79
CA ALA A 195 4.09 0.11 4.30
C ALA A 195 4.62 1.48 4.73
N VAL A 196 5.28 2.16 3.79
CA VAL A 196 5.84 3.50 3.99
C VAL A 196 4.89 4.51 3.37
N LEU A 197 4.54 5.58 4.10
CA LEU A 197 3.78 6.67 3.49
C LEU A 197 4.56 7.22 2.29
N GLU A 198 3.94 7.13 1.12
CA GLU A 198 4.17 8.04 0.00
C GLU A 198 3.54 9.40 0.34
N GLN A 199 3.99 10.04 1.42
CA GLN A 199 4.14 11.48 1.32
C GLN A 199 5.29 11.63 0.33
N MET A 200 4.94 11.89 -0.95
CA MET A 200 5.90 12.02 -2.05
C MET A 200 7.21 12.56 -1.51
N ASN A 201 8.25 11.72 -1.58
CA ASN A 201 9.61 11.81 -1.04
C ASN A 201 10.17 13.24 -0.98
N ILE A 202 9.55 14.08 -0.18
CA ILE A 202 10.05 15.40 0.08
C ILE A 202 10.97 15.23 1.27
N GLY A 203 10.62 14.52 2.36
CA GLY A 203 11.43 14.47 3.59
C GLY A 203 12.01 13.11 4.04
N GLN A 204 13.24 13.11 4.59
CA GLN A 204 13.83 12.08 5.45
C GLN A 204 13.28 12.17 6.87
N TRP A 205 12.41 11.23 7.25
CA TRP A 205 11.83 11.17 8.59
C TRP A 205 12.63 10.27 9.52
N GLN A 206 13.41 10.87 10.42
CA GLN A 206 14.04 10.16 11.54
C GLN A 206 13.41 10.61 12.86
N ALA A 207 13.29 9.68 13.82
CA ALA A 207 12.92 10.03 15.18
C ALA A 207 13.98 10.98 15.75
N LEU A 208 13.54 12.14 16.25
CA LEU A 208 14.46 13.12 16.82
C LEU A 208 14.98 12.60 18.17
N ASP A 209 16.29 12.38 18.24
CA ASP A 209 17.02 12.07 19.46
C ASP A 209 17.46 13.39 20.11
N VAL A 210 16.58 13.94 20.95
CA VAL A 210 16.83 15.18 21.69
C VAL A 210 16.44 15.01 23.16
N PRO A 211 17.05 15.80 24.09
CA PRO A 211 16.72 15.71 25.51
C PRO A 211 15.23 15.89 25.79
N GLU A 212 14.73 15.26 26.85
CA GLU A 212 13.30 15.26 27.22
C GLU A 212 12.69 16.67 27.35
N ALA A 213 13.45 17.62 27.90
CA ALA A 213 13.05 19.02 27.99
C ALA A 213 12.85 19.67 26.59
N SER A 214 13.71 19.34 25.63
CA SER A 214 13.60 19.78 24.23
C SER A 214 12.45 19.07 23.52
N MET A 215 12.24 17.77 23.77
CA MET A 215 11.08 17.04 23.26
C MET A 215 9.75 17.65 23.72
N THR A 216 9.67 18.07 24.99
CA THR A 216 8.47 18.71 25.54
C THR A 216 8.17 20.05 24.84
N GLN A 217 9.20 20.88 24.61
CA GLN A 217 9.04 22.13 23.86
C GLN A 217 8.64 21.87 22.41
N LEU A 218 9.26 20.88 21.76
CA LEU A 218 8.97 20.51 20.38
C LEU A 218 7.54 19.99 20.22
N ASP A 219 7.07 19.14 21.12
CA ASP A 219 5.71 18.63 21.10
C ASP A 219 4.70 19.78 21.20
N ARG A 220 4.92 20.71 22.15
CA ARG A 220 4.07 21.89 22.27
C ARG A 220 4.13 22.78 21.03
N LEU A 221 5.31 23.00 20.45
CA LEU A 221 5.48 23.79 19.23
C LEU A 221 4.72 23.19 18.06
N LEU A 222 4.89 21.89 17.80
CA LEU A 222 4.25 21.21 16.68
C LEU A 222 2.72 21.13 16.85
N HIS A 223 2.22 21.11 18.09
CA HIS A 223 0.79 21.20 18.39
C HIS A 223 0.24 22.64 18.40
N GLY A 224 1.06 23.65 18.08
CA GLY A 224 0.64 25.06 18.12
C GLY A 224 0.38 25.60 19.52
N LYS A 225 0.88 24.92 20.56
CA LYS A 225 0.78 25.30 21.99
C LYS A 225 2.00 26.09 22.49
N LEU A 226 2.97 26.35 21.62
CA LEU A 226 4.15 27.16 21.87
C LEU A 226 4.47 27.92 20.57
N GLU A 227 4.74 29.21 20.68
CA GLU A 227 5.12 30.00 19.51
C GLU A 227 6.61 29.80 19.17
N PRO A 228 7.00 29.84 17.88
CA PRO A 228 8.38 29.57 17.44
C PRO A 228 9.44 30.44 18.13
N HIS A 229 9.12 31.71 18.43
CA HIS A 229 10.03 32.64 19.12
C HIS A 229 10.23 32.31 20.62
N GLN A 230 9.38 31.44 21.19
CA GLN A 230 9.45 31.02 22.59
C GLN A 230 10.28 29.74 22.78
N VAL A 231 10.73 29.11 21.68
CA VAL A 231 11.54 27.89 21.72
C VAL A 231 12.96 28.25 22.16
N ALA A 232 13.51 27.53 23.13
CA ALA A 232 14.86 27.78 23.63
C ALA A 232 15.91 27.52 22.55
N LYS A 233 16.98 28.32 22.55
CA LYS A 233 18.08 28.19 21.59
C LYS A 233 18.69 26.78 21.62
N GLU A 234 18.82 26.22 22.82
CA GLU A 234 19.36 24.89 23.07
C GLU A 234 18.50 23.80 22.43
N THR A 235 17.17 23.96 22.44
CA THR A 235 16.22 23.06 21.78
C THR A 235 16.37 23.13 20.26
N VAL A 236 16.49 24.34 19.69
CA VAL A 236 16.74 24.49 18.24
C VAL A 236 18.05 23.84 17.82
N LEU A 237 19.12 24.05 18.60
CA LEU A 237 20.41 23.41 18.36
C LEU A 237 20.36 21.88 18.54
N SER A 238 19.51 21.37 19.43
CA SER A 238 19.31 19.92 19.59
C SER A 238 18.59 19.31 18.38
N ILE A 239 17.57 20.00 17.85
CA ILE A 239 16.90 19.60 16.61
C ILE A 239 17.91 19.53 15.47
N ALA A 240 18.70 20.60 15.28
CA ALA A 240 19.73 20.65 14.24
C ALA A 240 20.70 19.47 14.35
N ARG A 241 21.24 19.21 15.55
CA ARG A 241 22.16 18.10 15.81
C ARG A 241 21.53 16.75 15.52
N SER A 242 20.27 16.53 15.93
CA SER A 242 19.59 15.26 15.73
C SER A 242 19.30 15.00 14.25
N VAL A 243 18.83 16.00 13.49
CA VAL A 243 18.55 15.84 12.05
C VAL A 243 19.83 15.66 11.23
N LEU A 244 20.94 16.27 11.68
CA LEU A 244 22.25 16.16 11.02
C LEU A 244 23.06 14.94 11.48
N ALA A 245 22.59 14.22 12.51
CA ALA A 245 23.29 13.03 12.98
C ALA A 245 23.35 12.02 11.84
N PRO A 246 24.51 11.38 11.57
CA PRO A 246 24.58 10.34 10.58
C PRO A 246 23.58 9.24 10.94
N ALA A 247 22.65 8.91 10.03
CA ALA A 247 22.08 7.57 10.01
C ALA A 247 23.26 6.60 10.08
N ALA A 248 23.20 5.53 10.87
CA ALA A 248 24.29 4.57 11.04
C ALA A 248 24.77 4.00 9.68
N SER A 249 25.67 4.72 9.01
CA SER A 249 26.27 4.40 7.72
C SER A 249 27.50 5.29 7.53
N PRO A 250 28.71 4.70 7.35
CA PRO A 250 29.97 5.42 7.50
C PRO A 250 30.38 6.09 6.20
N ARG A 251 29.78 7.24 5.86
CA ARG A 251 30.32 8.17 4.86
C ARG A 251 29.57 9.51 4.88
N LEU A 252 30.00 10.40 5.76
CA LEU A 252 30.07 11.85 5.54
C LEU A 252 30.61 12.52 6.82
N GLN A 253 31.92 12.76 6.83
CA GLN A 253 32.55 13.68 7.75
C GLN A 253 32.97 14.93 6.99
N THR A 254 32.46 16.08 7.48
CA THR A 254 33.13 17.37 7.69
C THR A 254 32.18 18.51 7.37
N MET A 255 31.66 19.17 8.41
CA MET A 255 31.33 20.58 8.32
C MET A 255 32.17 21.28 9.38
N ASN A 256 33.37 21.69 8.95
CA ASN A 256 34.13 22.71 9.65
C ASN A 256 33.56 24.08 9.31
N SER A 257 33.59 24.95 10.32
CA SER A 257 33.39 26.39 10.28
C SER A 257 33.75 27.05 8.94
N VAL A 258 32.77 27.70 8.31
CA VAL A 258 33.04 28.73 7.29
C VAL A 258 32.36 30.02 7.76
N GLN A 259 33.17 30.97 8.21
CA GLN A 259 32.79 32.36 8.37
C GLN A 259 32.70 33.00 6.98
N GLY A 260 31.48 33.12 6.49
CA GLY A 260 31.07 33.85 5.29
C GLY A 260 29.55 33.86 5.29
N GLU A 261 28.90 34.89 4.73
CA GLU A 261 27.44 34.87 4.52
C GLU A 261 27.10 33.74 3.54
N VAL A 262 26.92 32.53 4.06
CA VAL A 262 26.33 31.42 3.33
C VAL A 262 24.88 31.81 3.08
N ALA A 263 24.50 31.95 1.81
CA ALA A 263 23.12 32.21 1.44
C ALA A 263 22.21 31.19 2.13
N LEU A 264 21.09 31.67 2.71
CA LEU A 264 20.14 30.79 3.38
C LEU A 264 19.74 29.66 2.43
N PRO A 265 19.58 28.41 2.91
CA PRO A 265 19.20 27.27 2.06
C PRO A 265 17.74 27.34 1.59
N TRP A 266 17.11 28.51 1.73
CA TRP A 266 15.73 28.80 1.34
C TRP A 266 15.54 30.28 0.98
N LYS A 267 14.51 30.56 0.17
CA LYS A 267 14.11 31.90 -0.27
C LYS A 267 12.59 32.01 -0.42
N SER A 268 12.05 33.22 -0.28
CA SER A 268 10.65 33.52 -0.58
C SER A 268 10.52 34.28 -1.90
N CYS A 269 9.58 33.89 -2.77
CA CYS A 269 9.27 34.56 -4.03
C CYS A 269 7.74 34.72 -4.20
N LYS A 270 7.25 35.77 -4.88
CA LYS A 270 5.84 35.87 -5.29
C LYS A 270 5.71 35.22 -6.66
N VAL A 271 4.84 34.21 -6.79
CA VAL A 271 4.74 33.38 -8.00
C VAL A 271 3.36 33.47 -8.64
N LEU A 272 2.31 33.49 -7.83
CA LEU A 272 0.93 33.50 -8.32
C LEU A 272 0.17 34.74 -7.87
N ASP A 273 -0.76 35.20 -8.69
CA ASP A 273 -1.78 36.17 -8.28
C ASP A 273 -2.96 35.50 -7.56
N ARG A 274 -3.95 36.31 -7.17
CA ARG A 274 -5.13 35.85 -6.42
C ARG A 274 -6.08 35.00 -7.26
N ASP A 275 -6.24 35.29 -8.53
CA ASP A 275 -7.14 34.56 -9.44
C ASP A 275 -6.56 33.18 -9.77
N GLN A 276 -5.25 33.12 -10.04
CA GLN A 276 -4.52 31.88 -10.23
C GLN A 276 -4.60 30.98 -8.98
N CYS A 277 -4.41 31.54 -7.78
CA CYS A 277 -4.59 30.79 -6.54
C CYS A 277 -6.00 30.20 -6.41
N LYS A 278 -7.02 31.02 -6.70
CA LYS A 278 -8.43 30.60 -6.63
C LYS A 278 -8.73 29.45 -7.59
N LYS A 279 -8.29 29.55 -8.86
CA LYS A 279 -8.47 28.48 -9.87
C LYS A 279 -7.87 27.15 -9.43
N LEU A 280 -6.66 27.17 -8.87
CA LEU A 280 -6.00 25.96 -8.36
C LEU A 280 -6.74 25.35 -7.16
N VAL A 281 -7.27 26.18 -6.25
CA VAL A 281 -8.08 25.71 -5.13
C VAL A 281 -9.39 25.08 -5.63
N GLU A 282 -10.10 25.75 -6.55
CA GLU A 282 -11.35 25.24 -7.12
C GLU A 282 -11.15 23.93 -7.87
N TRP A 283 -10.05 23.80 -8.64
CA TRP A 283 -9.67 22.56 -9.29
C TRP A 283 -9.42 21.43 -8.29
N THR A 284 -8.67 21.73 -7.21
CA THR A 284 -8.39 20.77 -6.13
C THR A 284 -9.69 20.28 -5.48
N GLU A 285 -10.61 21.19 -5.16
CA GLU A 285 -11.90 20.85 -4.55
C GLU A 285 -12.83 20.08 -5.49
N SER A 286 -12.84 20.42 -6.79
CA SER A 286 -13.64 19.69 -7.78
C SER A 286 -13.16 18.25 -7.99
N SER A 287 -11.87 18.01 -7.74
CA SER A 287 -11.25 16.68 -7.82
C SER A 287 -11.36 15.89 -6.50
N PHE A 288 -11.87 16.51 -5.43
CA PHE A 288 -12.00 15.92 -4.11
C PHE A 288 -13.42 15.39 -3.88
N GLU A 289 -13.58 14.08 -3.75
CA GLU A 289 -14.88 13.45 -3.48
C GLU A 289 -15.31 13.66 -2.02
N ARG A 290 -16.41 14.41 -1.81
CA ARG A 290 -16.98 14.64 -0.48
C ARG A 290 -17.54 13.35 0.12
N GLY A 291 -16.99 12.91 1.25
CA GLY A 291 -17.44 11.74 2.01
C GLY A 291 -16.35 10.75 2.38
N GLN A 292 -15.14 10.89 1.82
CA GLN A 292 -13.96 10.16 2.28
C GLN A 292 -13.38 10.86 3.54
N ASP A 293 -13.06 10.12 4.60
CA ASP A 293 -12.39 10.62 5.83
C ASP A 293 -10.91 10.95 5.56
N VAL A 294 -10.65 11.81 4.57
CA VAL A 294 -9.33 12.15 4.06
C VAL A 294 -8.99 13.58 4.46
N HIS A 295 -8.14 13.71 5.48
CA HIS A 295 -7.64 15.00 5.98
C HIS A 295 -6.47 15.56 5.15
N ASP A 296 -5.77 14.72 4.38
CA ASP A 296 -4.66 15.11 3.51
C ASP A 296 -4.89 14.53 2.12
N PHE A 297 -5.28 15.39 1.17
CA PHE A 297 -5.56 15.04 -0.21
C PHE A 297 -4.51 15.68 -1.13
N GLN A 298 -4.03 14.91 -2.11
CA GLN A 298 -2.99 15.34 -3.04
C GLN A 298 -3.39 14.99 -4.48
N LEU A 299 -3.19 15.93 -5.39
CA LEU A 299 -3.51 15.80 -6.81
C LEU A 299 -2.28 16.17 -7.64
N ARG A 300 -1.79 15.23 -8.45
CA ARG A 300 -0.66 15.49 -9.35
C ARG A 300 -1.09 16.26 -10.59
N LEU A 301 -0.23 17.16 -11.03
CA LEU A 301 -0.37 17.90 -12.29
C LEU A 301 0.85 17.67 -13.18
N THR A 302 0.63 17.60 -14.49
CA THR A 302 1.70 17.81 -15.46
C THR A 302 2.02 19.30 -15.58
N ALA A 303 3.21 19.64 -16.11
CA ALA A 303 3.57 21.03 -16.41
C ALA A 303 2.51 21.72 -17.30
N ALA A 304 2.07 21.02 -18.35
CA ALA A 304 1.04 21.52 -19.28
C ALA A 304 -0.31 21.79 -18.59
N GLN A 305 -0.75 20.89 -17.69
CA GLN A 305 -1.98 21.10 -16.92
C GLN A 305 -1.86 22.30 -15.98
N LEU A 306 -0.73 22.44 -15.29
CA LEU A 306 -0.48 23.57 -14.40
C LEU A 306 -0.54 24.89 -15.17
N ASP A 307 0.19 24.98 -16.28
CA ASP A 307 0.26 26.19 -17.10
C ASP A 307 -1.11 26.54 -17.68
N GLN A 308 -1.87 25.54 -18.15
CA GLN A 308 -3.24 25.72 -18.63
C GLN A 308 -4.17 26.24 -17.53
N LEU A 309 -4.15 25.66 -16.33
CA LEU A 309 -5.00 26.08 -15.21
C LEU A 309 -4.69 27.51 -14.75
N THR A 310 -3.41 27.89 -14.73
CA THR A 310 -2.98 29.24 -14.35
C THR A 310 -3.07 30.25 -15.50
N CYS A 311 -3.27 29.79 -16.73
CA CYS A 311 -3.18 30.59 -17.96
C CYS A 311 -1.84 31.37 -18.07
N ASP A 312 -0.75 30.75 -17.65
CA ASP A 312 0.59 31.37 -17.54
C ASP A 312 1.69 30.29 -17.59
N ASN A 313 2.97 30.68 -17.69
CA ASN A 313 4.14 29.79 -17.63
C ASN A 313 4.55 29.46 -16.19
N THR A 314 3.58 29.14 -15.33
CA THR A 314 3.81 28.90 -13.89
C THR A 314 4.85 27.80 -13.65
N SER A 315 4.82 26.72 -14.43
CA SER A 315 5.79 25.63 -14.34
C SER A 315 7.23 26.12 -14.45
N ARG A 316 7.52 27.01 -15.42
CA ARG A 316 8.84 27.63 -15.62
C ARG A 316 9.20 28.58 -14.49
N THR A 317 8.26 29.38 -14.01
CA THR A 317 8.48 30.29 -12.87
C THR A 317 8.87 29.52 -11.60
N LEU A 318 8.23 28.36 -11.36
CA LEU A 318 8.58 27.49 -10.24
C LEU A 318 9.97 26.86 -10.42
N THR A 319 10.32 26.43 -11.63
CA THR A 319 11.68 25.97 -11.94
C THR A 319 12.72 27.04 -11.64
N ALA A 320 12.50 28.29 -12.06
CA ALA A 320 13.42 29.39 -11.78
C ALA A 320 13.57 29.68 -10.27
N CYS A 321 12.50 29.57 -9.47
CA CYS A 321 12.62 29.69 -8.01
C CYS A 321 13.45 28.53 -7.43
N ALA A 322 13.34 27.30 -7.94
CA ALA A 322 14.14 26.16 -7.50
C ALA A 322 15.62 26.29 -7.89
N GLU A 323 15.92 26.68 -9.13
CA GLU A 323 17.29 26.91 -9.62
C GLU A 323 18.06 27.90 -8.72
N SER A 324 17.36 28.87 -8.13
CA SER A 324 17.96 29.85 -7.21
C SER A 324 18.48 29.26 -5.89
N VAL A 325 18.08 28.04 -5.53
CA VAL A 325 18.52 27.34 -4.30
C VAL A 325 19.29 26.04 -4.58
N LEU A 326 19.33 25.59 -5.85
CA LEU A 326 20.01 24.38 -6.30
C LEU A 326 21.52 24.54 -6.50
N ASN A 327 22.04 25.78 -6.50
CA ASN A 327 23.48 26.05 -6.66
C ASN A 327 24.12 25.36 -7.90
N GLY A 328 23.36 25.21 -8.98
CA GLY A 328 23.83 24.59 -10.23
C GLY A 328 23.78 23.06 -10.27
N GLN A 329 23.15 22.40 -9.28
CA GLN A 329 22.88 20.96 -9.34
C GLN A 329 21.90 20.63 -10.48
N GLU A 330 22.21 19.59 -11.25
CA GLU A 330 21.30 19.05 -12.26
C GLU A 330 20.12 18.31 -11.59
N VAL A 331 18.92 18.52 -12.15
CA VAL A 331 17.67 17.97 -11.62
C VAL A 331 16.89 17.28 -12.73
N ALA A 332 16.17 16.22 -12.36
CA ALA A 332 15.17 15.62 -13.22
C ALA A 332 14.02 16.60 -13.51
N PRO A 333 13.18 16.35 -14.54
CA PRO A 333 11.97 17.13 -14.75
C PRO A 333 11.10 17.19 -13.49
N PRO A 334 10.62 18.38 -13.07
CA PRO A 334 9.86 18.50 -11.84
C PRO A 334 8.49 17.85 -11.97
N TYR A 335 7.94 17.47 -10.83
CA TYR A 335 6.53 17.10 -10.70
C TYR A 335 5.81 18.08 -9.78
N PHE A 336 4.51 18.28 -10.08
CA PHE A 336 3.68 19.28 -9.42
C PHE A 336 2.54 18.62 -8.65
N ILE A 337 2.24 19.16 -7.47
CA ILE A 337 1.21 18.61 -6.58
C ILE A 337 0.36 19.75 -6.05
N LEU A 338 -0.95 19.66 -6.25
CA LEU A 338 -1.92 20.40 -5.46
C LEU A 338 -2.25 19.60 -4.21
N ARG A 339 -2.09 20.20 -3.03
CA ARG A 339 -2.32 19.55 -1.74
C ARG A 339 -3.36 20.31 -0.93
N ARG A 340 -4.40 19.60 -0.53
CA ARG A 340 -5.46 20.03 0.38
C ARG A 340 -5.25 19.36 1.74
N HIS A 341 -5.05 20.13 2.79
CA HIS A 341 -4.86 19.62 4.14
C HIS A 341 -5.87 20.26 5.09
N ALA A 342 -6.83 19.46 5.57
CA ALA A 342 -7.86 19.87 6.51
C ALA A 342 -7.44 19.63 7.97
N ALA A 343 -7.91 20.47 8.88
CA ALA A 343 -7.76 20.23 10.31
C ALA A 343 -8.36 18.87 10.71
N SER A 344 -7.76 18.21 11.70
CA SER A 344 -8.23 16.94 12.26
C SER A 344 -8.11 16.97 13.77
N ASP A 345 -9.13 16.43 14.46
CA ASP A 345 -9.10 16.22 15.92
C ASP A 345 -8.14 15.09 16.32
N ARG A 346 -7.71 14.26 15.34
CA ARG A 346 -6.67 13.27 15.56
C ARG A 346 -5.33 13.99 15.66
N GLN A 347 -4.71 13.94 16.84
CA GLN A 347 -3.41 14.56 17.23
C GLN A 347 -2.17 14.18 16.37
N ARG A 348 -2.35 13.62 15.16
CA ARG A 348 -1.33 12.87 14.41
C ARG A 348 -0.91 13.50 13.08
N LEU A 349 -1.50 14.61 12.65
CA LEU A 349 -1.13 15.29 11.41
C LEU A 349 -0.11 16.41 11.71
N ARG A 350 1.12 16.01 12.08
CA ARG A 350 2.26 16.92 12.27
C ARG A 350 3.42 16.50 11.37
N ILE A 351 4.22 17.47 10.98
CA ILE A 351 5.40 17.30 10.12
C ILE A 351 6.59 17.67 11.01
N PRO A 352 7.26 16.69 11.66
CA PRO A 352 8.46 16.95 12.48
C PRO A 352 9.56 17.70 11.73
N PHE A 353 10.63 18.09 12.44
CA PHE A 353 11.80 18.66 11.77
C PHE A 353 12.56 17.57 11.00
N HIS A 354 12.86 17.85 9.74
CA HIS A 354 13.50 16.93 8.81
C HIS A 354 14.28 17.70 7.74
N ARG A 355 14.98 16.95 6.89
CA ARG A 355 15.57 17.41 5.64
C ARG A 355 14.89 16.74 4.47
N ASP A 356 14.99 17.36 3.31
CA ASP A 356 14.38 16.80 2.11
C ASP A 356 15.27 15.81 1.36
N TYR A 357 14.66 14.80 0.75
CA TYR A 357 15.27 13.94 -0.28
C TYR A 357 15.35 14.69 -1.62
N SER A 358 14.31 15.44 -1.99
CA SER A 358 14.34 16.28 -3.19
C SER A 358 15.43 17.33 -3.07
N LEU A 359 16.21 17.51 -4.14
CA LEU A 359 17.28 18.50 -4.20
C LEU A 359 16.74 19.91 -3.94
N ALA A 360 15.54 20.21 -4.44
CA ALA A 360 14.80 21.41 -4.07
C ALA A 360 13.28 21.19 -4.05
N VAL A 361 12.60 21.99 -3.23
CA VAL A 361 11.14 22.06 -3.16
C VAL A 361 10.70 23.51 -3.17
N VAL A 362 9.71 23.81 -4.02
CA VAL A 362 9.02 25.09 -4.06
C VAL A 362 7.59 24.90 -3.57
N ASN A 363 7.25 25.56 -2.47
CA ASN A 363 5.95 25.44 -1.81
C ASN A 363 5.17 26.76 -1.86
N VAL A 364 4.17 26.82 -2.71
CA VAL A 364 3.29 27.99 -2.90
C VAL A 364 2.06 27.88 -2.00
N SER A 365 1.85 28.88 -1.14
CA SER A 365 0.59 28.98 -0.37
C SER A 365 -0.53 29.40 -1.30
N LEU A 366 -1.66 28.69 -1.35
CA LEU A 366 -2.79 29.07 -2.22
C LEU A 366 -3.89 29.82 -1.47
N ASN A 367 -3.90 29.75 -0.15
CA ASN A 367 -4.94 30.38 0.68
C ASN A 367 -4.38 30.82 2.04
N SER A 368 -5.22 31.44 2.86
CA SER A 368 -4.86 31.93 4.21
C SER A 368 -5.92 31.66 5.28
N GLU A 369 -7.05 31.06 4.89
CA GLU A 369 -8.23 30.81 5.72
C GLU A 369 -8.07 29.51 6.54
N TYR A 370 -6.99 29.42 7.33
CA TYR A 370 -6.70 28.31 8.24
C TYR A 370 -5.89 28.77 9.45
N THR A 371 -5.88 27.98 10.52
CA THR A 371 -5.05 28.22 11.73
C THR A 371 -4.05 27.08 11.91
N GLY A 372 -2.85 27.40 12.38
CA GLY A 372 -1.74 26.43 12.50
C GLY A 372 -1.02 26.25 11.17
N GLY A 373 -0.45 25.07 10.92
CA GLY A 373 0.26 24.80 9.66
C GLY A 373 1.53 25.65 9.46
N LYS A 374 2.16 26.15 10.53
CA LYS A 374 3.30 27.07 10.44
C LYS A 374 4.52 26.32 9.91
N LEU A 375 5.02 26.72 8.74
CA LEU A 375 6.29 26.24 8.19
C LEU A 375 7.44 26.95 8.93
N MET A 376 8.37 26.15 9.45
CA MET A 376 9.47 26.60 10.30
C MET A 376 10.78 26.07 9.74
N PHE A 377 11.74 26.94 9.52
CA PHE A 377 13.12 26.60 9.15
C PHE A 377 14.05 26.79 10.35
N VAL A 378 15.04 25.92 10.48
CA VAL A 378 16.14 26.11 11.44
C VAL A 378 17.21 26.99 10.79
N ASP A 379 17.53 28.11 11.44
CA ASP A 379 18.63 29.01 11.09
C ASP A 379 19.53 29.22 12.31
N GLY A 380 20.65 28.52 12.34
CA GLY A 380 21.54 28.47 13.50
C GLY A 380 20.78 28.02 14.76
N ALA A 381 20.65 28.93 15.73
CA ALA A 381 19.94 28.68 16.99
C ALA A 381 18.51 29.27 17.03
N ARG A 382 17.93 29.61 15.87
CA ARG A 382 16.60 30.23 15.75
C ARG A 382 15.70 29.44 14.82
N LEU A 383 14.39 29.56 15.06
CA LEU A 383 13.37 29.14 14.11
C LEU A 383 12.90 30.36 13.31
N ILE A 384 13.00 30.29 11.98
CA ILE A 384 12.42 31.27 11.07
C ILE A 384 11.08 30.75 10.57
N CYS A 385 10.07 31.60 10.61
CA CYS A 385 8.74 31.32 10.08
C CYS A 385 8.43 32.28 8.94
N PRO A 386 8.64 31.88 7.67
CA PRO A 386 8.35 32.74 6.54
C PRO A 386 6.88 33.13 6.50
N GLU A 387 6.58 34.37 6.13
CA GLU A 387 5.20 34.81 5.89
C GLU A 387 4.64 34.11 4.65
N ARG A 388 3.46 33.49 4.79
CA ARG A 388 2.83 32.69 3.72
C ARG A 388 1.55 33.33 3.21
N LYS A 389 1.67 34.47 2.54
CA LYS A 389 0.53 35.08 1.82
C LYS A 389 0.13 34.21 0.63
N PRO A 390 -1.16 34.19 0.24
CA PRO A 390 -1.60 33.52 -0.98
C PRO A 390 -0.76 33.94 -2.20
N GLY A 391 -0.29 32.95 -2.96
CA GLY A 391 0.56 33.06 -4.13
C GLY A 391 2.05 33.30 -3.85
N CYS A 392 2.46 33.45 -2.59
CA CYS A 392 3.86 33.44 -2.22
C CYS A 392 4.37 32.00 -2.10
N ALA A 393 5.58 31.78 -2.61
CA ALA A 393 6.29 30.53 -2.57
C ALA A 393 7.49 30.61 -1.63
N THR A 394 7.78 29.52 -0.95
CA THR A 394 9.07 29.26 -0.29
C THR A 394 9.81 28.19 -1.08
N ALA A 395 10.97 28.52 -1.64
CA ALA A 395 11.88 27.57 -2.25
C ALA A 395 12.95 27.19 -1.24
N HIS A 396 13.27 25.91 -1.06
CA HIS A 396 14.37 25.45 -0.21
C HIS A 396 15.04 24.22 -0.81
N ASN A 397 16.32 24.02 -0.49
CA ASN A 397 17.07 22.86 -0.94
C ASN A 397 17.11 21.74 0.11
N GLN A 398 17.60 20.56 -0.28
CA GLN A 398 17.71 19.37 0.58
C GLN A 398 18.46 19.60 1.91
N THR A 399 19.27 20.66 2.00
CA THR A 399 20.04 20.95 3.23
C THR A 399 19.23 21.71 4.28
N ALA A 400 18.07 22.28 3.90
CA ALA A 400 17.21 23.04 4.79
C ALA A 400 16.51 22.14 5.81
N ILE A 401 16.81 22.34 7.10
CA ILE A 401 16.10 21.66 8.19
C ILE A 401 14.80 22.41 8.46
N HIS A 402 13.66 21.74 8.34
CA HIS A 402 12.37 22.39 8.49
C HIS A 402 11.30 21.45 9.03
N GLY A 403 10.24 22.04 9.59
CA GLY A 403 9.08 21.33 10.13
C GLY A 403 7.81 22.16 9.96
N VAL A 404 6.65 21.51 10.13
CA VAL A 404 5.35 22.18 10.02
C VAL A 404 4.45 21.80 11.19
N SER A 405 3.94 22.83 11.89
CA SER A 405 2.98 22.61 12.97
C SER A 405 1.67 22.04 12.43
N SER A 406 0.88 21.37 13.28
CA SER A 406 -0.45 20.90 12.90
C SER A 406 -1.36 22.05 12.49
N ILE A 407 -2.27 21.75 11.56
CA ILE A 407 -3.40 22.62 11.24
C ILE A 407 -4.48 22.37 12.30
N THR A 408 -4.89 23.43 12.99
CA THR A 408 -5.84 23.36 14.11
C THR A 408 -7.24 23.78 13.71
N ALA A 409 -7.40 24.52 12.61
CA ALA A 409 -8.70 24.90 12.05
C ALA A 409 -8.61 25.19 10.55
N GLY A 410 -9.71 24.95 9.83
CA GLY A 410 -9.83 25.26 8.40
C GLY A 410 -9.15 24.25 7.48
N VAL A 411 -8.92 24.66 6.24
CA VAL A 411 -8.28 23.86 5.19
C VAL A 411 -7.18 24.67 4.53
N ARG A 412 -5.98 24.11 4.46
CA ARG A 412 -4.81 24.71 3.79
C ARG A 412 -4.61 24.08 2.43
N TYR A 413 -4.46 24.93 1.42
CA TYR A 413 -4.14 24.52 0.05
C TYR A 413 -2.74 24.99 -0.33
N ASN A 414 -1.95 24.11 -0.93
CA ASN A 414 -0.62 24.44 -1.44
C ASN A 414 -0.41 23.87 -2.84
N LEU A 415 0.41 24.54 -3.64
CA LEU A 415 1.05 23.98 -4.83
C LEU A 415 2.50 23.67 -4.48
N LEU A 416 2.91 22.43 -4.68
CA LEU A 416 4.29 21.97 -4.50
C LEU A 416 4.90 21.69 -5.88
N ALA A 417 6.13 22.12 -6.08
CA ALA A 417 7.01 21.62 -7.15
C ALA A 417 8.23 20.99 -6.49
N ALA A 418 8.50 19.73 -6.81
CA ALA A 418 9.64 19.00 -6.28
C ALA A 418 10.62 18.66 -7.40
N PHE A 419 11.91 18.80 -7.10
CA PHE A 419 13.02 18.66 -8.02
C PHE A 419 13.98 17.62 -7.47
N ASP A 420 13.97 16.43 -8.07
CA ASP A 420 14.82 15.30 -7.65
C ASP A 420 16.12 15.28 -8.47
N SER A 421 17.09 14.46 -8.02
CA SER A 421 18.31 14.21 -8.79
C SER A 421 17.99 13.64 -10.17
N ALA A 422 18.81 13.96 -11.18
CA ALA A 422 18.68 13.41 -12.53
C ALA A 422 19.20 11.95 -12.68
N GLU A 423 19.67 11.35 -11.58
CA GLU A 423 20.26 10.00 -11.51
C GLU A 423 19.23 8.85 -11.56
#